data_AF-A0A9E5E0X2-F1
#
_entry.id   AF-A0A9E5E0X2-F1
#
_cell.length_a   1.000
_cell.length_b   1.000
_cell.length_c   1.000
_cell.angle_alpha   90.00
_cell.angle_beta   90.00
_cell.angle_gamma   90.00
#
_symmetry.space_group_name_H-M   'P 1'
#
loop_
_entity.id
_entity.type
_entity.pdbx_description
1 polymer ?
#
loop_
_entity_poly.entity_id
_entity_poly.type
_entity_poly.pdbx_seq_one_letter_code
_entity_poly.pdbx_strand_id
1 'polypeptide(L)'
;MANESIIGMSDCNLRSLLATCGVPIVFKERAFDKADSFVEERCDTLYRVRISRIESEDRLKKVTNQMCESGDVFSRLILMIEEGPENDLPRDMDALARRAFLVLEKAFQLKGLTLGSMSFELGFHQGEDLAKKVAMLTGTLDYVSMELWENGRPLEHSDDQSTEDSQNLQRRVCDLTASFLPLPKQTLIVWRGSDKDKLDAFSQAWDEFGPSLWLNVTMFEHTRSMHKEPAQGYADLIRLVHNQANGNCVIIAYVGMSNGLGPTLAANTHVPVITVPASFDKFPDDVWSSLRVPSDVPLMTILNPRNAVLAALQILAANNPALYAALRLKLEERLINTARLS
;
A
#
# COMPACT_ATOMS: atom_id res chain seq x y z
N MET A 1 -12.24 31.32 -9.38
CA MET A 1 -11.01 31.77 -8.68
C MET A 1 -10.71 30.98 -7.39
N ALA A 2 -11.46 31.12 -6.28
CA ALA A 2 -11.11 30.38 -5.05
C ALA A 2 -11.33 28.84 -5.13
N ASN A 3 -12.44 28.39 -5.73
CA ASN A 3 -12.75 26.95 -5.84
C ASN A 3 -11.90 26.22 -6.89
N GLU A 4 -11.56 26.87 -8.00
CA GLU A 4 -10.65 26.30 -9.02
C GLU A 4 -9.27 25.98 -8.43
N SER A 5 -8.80 26.82 -7.50
CA SER A 5 -7.52 26.60 -6.80
C SER A 5 -7.57 25.38 -5.87
N ILE A 6 -8.70 25.16 -5.18
CA ILE A 6 -8.90 24.01 -4.29
C ILE A 6 -8.88 22.69 -5.08
N ILE A 7 -9.56 22.65 -6.24
CA ILE A 7 -9.57 21.47 -7.11
C ILE A 7 -8.16 21.18 -7.61
N GLY A 8 -7.44 22.19 -8.12
CA GLY A 8 -6.06 22.03 -8.59
C GLY A 8 -5.09 21.59 -7.48
N MET A 9 -5.28 22.08 -6.24
CA MET A 9 -4.49 21.64 -5.08
C MET A 9 -4.75 20.17 -4.74
N SER A 10 -6.01 19.74 -4.72
CA SER A 10 -6.37 18.34 -4.47
C SER A 10 -5.80 17.41 -5.54
N ASP A 11 -5.91 17.77 -6.82
CA ASP A 11 -5.30 17.01 -7.94
C ASP A 11 -3.79 16.91 -7.76
N CYS A 12 -3.11 18.02 -7.48
CA CYS A 12 -1.67 18.03 -7.21
C CYS A 12 -1.28 17.10 -6.05
N ASN A 13 -2.05 17.09 -4.95
CA ASN A 13 -1.78 16.24 -3.80
C ASN A 13 -1.93 14.75 -4.14
N LEU A 14 -3.00 14.38 -4.85
CA LEU A 14 -3.26 13.01 -5.28
C LEU A 14 -2.20 12.52 -6.26
N ARG A 15 -1.84 13.33 -7.26
CA ARG A 15 -0.76 13.02 -8.21
C ARG A 15 0.59 12.88 -7.51
N SER A 16 0.89 13.77 -6.57
CA SER A 16 2.13 13.70 -5.79
C SER A 16 2.20 12.39 -4.99
N LEU A 17 1.11 11.98 -4.35
CA LEU A 17 1.05 10.69 -3.63
C LEU A 17 1.27 9.52 -4.59
N LEU A 18 0.55 9.47 -5.72
CA LEU A 18 0.65 8.39 -6.70
C LEU A 18 2.07 8.28 -7.29
N ALA A 19 2.65 9.41 -7.70
CA ALA A 19 4.03 9.49 -8.19
C ALA A 19 5.04 9.05 -7.11
N THR A 20 4.87 9.50 -5.86
CA THR A 20 5.71 9.06 -4.72
C THR A 20 5.58 7.55 -4.46
N CYS A 21 4.40 6.98 -4.71
CA CYS A 21 4.12 5.54 -4.64
C CYS A 21 4.58 4.77 -5.89
N GLY A 22 5.27 5.42 -6.84
CA GLY A 22 5.80 4.83 -8.06
C GLY A 22 4.73 4.43 -9.08
N VAL A 23 3.54 5.04 -9.02
CA VAL A 23 2.47 4.87 -10.01
C VAL A 23 2.77 5.75 -11.23
N PRO A 24 2.89 5.19 -12.44
CA PRO A 24 3.05 5.96 -13.67
C PRO A 24 1.88 6.94 -13.91
N ILE A 25 2.17 8.23 -13.84
CA ILE A 25 1.19 9.31 -14.02
C ILE A 25 1.84 10.49 -14.74
N VAL A 26 1.07 11.18 -15.57
CA VAL A 26 1.52 12.40 -16.24
C VAL A 26 1.63 13.53 -15.21
N PHE A 27 2.72 13.56 -14.46
CA PHE A 27 2.99 14.56 -13.44
C PHE A 27 4.51 14.66 -13.27
N LYS A 28 5.09 15.81 -13.66
CA LYS A 28 6.54 16.01 -13.54
C LYS A 28 6.90 16.57 -12.18
N GLU A 29 6.36 17.73 -11.86
CA GLU A 29 6.53 18.41 -10.58
C GLU A 29 5.45 19.47 -10.41
N ARG A 30 5.20 19.85 -9.15
CA ARG A 30 4.35 21.00 -8.82
C ARG A 30 5.04 22.28 -9.29
N ALA A 31 4.30 23.19 -9.91
CA ALA A 31 4.86 24.46 -10.36
C ALA A 31 5.37 25.28 -9.17
N PHE A 32 6.53 25.90 -9.34
CA PHE A 32 7.23 26.62 -8.28
C PHE A 32 6.47 27.87 -7.80
N ASP A 33 5.65 28.47 -8.67
CA ASP A 33 4.96 29.74 -8.47
C ASP A 33 3.48 29.59 -8.11
N LYS A 34 2.90 28.38 -8.25
CA LYS A 34 1.46 28.13 -8.08
C LYS A 34 1.17 26.75 -7.50
N ALA A 35 0.57 26.75 -6.31
CA ALA A 35 0.23 25.55 -5.57
C ALA A 35 -0.80 24.65 -6.28
N ASP A 36 -1.55 25.17 -7.24
CA ASP A 36 -2.63 24.49 -7.95
C ASP A 36 -2.25 24.08 -9.39
N SER A 37 -0.98 24.16 -9.76
CA SER A 37 -0.52 23.81 -11.11
C SER A 37 0.73 22.92 -11.12
N PHE A 38 0.94 22.23 -12.23
CA PHE A 38 2.01 21.25 -12.41
C PHE A 38 2.36 21.11 -13.90
N VAL A 39 3.52 20.51 -14.16
CA VAL A 39 4.00 20.25 -15.54
C VAL A 39 3.54 18.86 -15.98
N GLU A 40 2.82 18.80 -17.10
CA GLU A 40 2.38 17.56 -17.76
C GLU A 40 3.26 17.21 -18.97
N GLU A 41 3.47 15.92 -19.19
CA GLU A 41 4.01 15.39 -20.44
C GLU A 41 2.88 15.04 -21.40
N ARG A 42 3.10 15.19 -22.71
CA ARG A 42 2.06 14.90 -23.68
C ARG A 42 1.78 13.40 -23.71
N CYS A 43 0.52 13.03 -23.49
CA CYS A 43 0.04 11.65 -23.50
C CYS A 43 -1.36 11.65 -24.11
N ASP A 44 -1.64 10.74 -25.04
CA ASP A 44 -2.98 10.61 -25.61
C ASP A 44 -3.84 9.77 -24.66
N THR A 45 -4.89 10.36 -24.08
CA THR A 45 -5.91 9.61 -23.33
C THR A 45 -6.64 8.67 -24.29
N LEU A 46 -6.74 7.40 -23.92
CA LEU A 46 -7.35 6.34 -24.73
C LEU A 46 -8.54 5.69 -24.05
N TYR A 47 -8.50 5.55 -22.73
CA TYR A 47 -9.56 4.91 -21.95
C TYR A 47 -9.93 5.79 -20.77
N ARG A 48 -11.21 5.78 -20.42
CA ARG A 48 -11.73 6.16 -19.10
C ARG A 48 -12.28 4.92 -18.44
N VAL A 49 -11.80 4.62 -17.24
CA VAL A 49 -12.20 3.43 -16.48
C VAL A 49 -12.65 3.82 -15.09
N ARG A 50 -13.65 3.13 -14.56
CA ARG A 50 -14.07 3.24 -13.17
C ARG A 50 -13.68 1.99 -12.41
N ILE A 51 -13.10 2.18 -11.23
CA ILE A 51 -12.81 1.10 -10.29
C ILE A 51 -13.72 1.22 -9.08
N SER A 52 -14.35 0.11 -8.70
CA SER A 52 -15.26 0.04 -7.55
C SER A 52 -14.83 -1.01 -6.53
N ARG A 53 -14.84 -0.60 -5.26
CA ARG A 53 -14.77 -1.43 -4.05
C ARG A 53 -16.15 -1.66 -3.45
N ILE A 54 -17.05 -0.70 -3.57
CA ILE A 54 -18.41 -0.74 -3.01
C ILE A 54 -19.41 -0.64 -4.16
N GLU A 55 -20.49 -1.41 -4.11
CA GLU A 55 -21.62 -1.24 -5.02
C GLU A 55 -22.38 0.05 -4.69
N SER A 56 -22.57 0.89 -5.70
CA SER A 56 -23.28 2.14 -5.56
C SER A 56 -24.39 2.25 -6.60
N GLU A 57 -25.58 2.62 -6.15
CA GLU A 57 -26.77 2.91 -6.99
C GLU A 57 -27.15 1.81 -7.99
N ASP A 58 -26.93 0.54 -7.65
CA ASP A 58 -27.20 -0.62 -8.51
C ASP A 58 -26.52 -0.54 -9.89
N ARG A 59 -25.43 0.24 -10.01
CA ARG A 59 -24.71 0.45 -11.27
C ARG A 59 -24.11 -0.85 -11.79
N LEU A 60 -23.53 -1.66 -10.91
CA LEU A 60 -22.92 -2.93 -11.31
C LEU A 60 -23.96 -4.03 -11.45
N LYS A 61 -25.08 -4.01 -10.70
CA LYS A 61 -26.19 -4.95 -10.94
C LYS A 61 -26.63 -4.97 -12.41
N LYS A 62 -26.68 -3.80 -13.06
CA LYS A 62 -27.07 -3.66 -14.46
C LYS A 62 -26.07 -4.28 -15.45
N VAL A 63 -24.81 -4.46 -15.03
CA VAL A 63 -23.70 -4.83 -15.92
C VAL A 63 -23.17 -6.24 -15.64
N THR A 64 -23.10 -6.66 -14.37
CA THR A 64 -22.44 -7.91 -13.98
C THR A 64 -23.40 -9.09 -13.81
N ASN A 65 -24.73 -8.86 -13.89
CA ASN A 65 -25.78 -9.86 -13.57
C ASN A 65 -25.57 -10.55 -12.20
N GLN A 66 -24.78 -9.96 -11.31
CA GLN A 66 -24.58 -10.45 -9.95
C GLN A 66 -25.68 -9.91 -9.04
N MET A 67 -26.14 -10.75 -8.11
CA MET A 67 -26.95 -10.27 -7.00
C MET A 67 -26.02 -9.54 -6.02
N CYS A 68 -25.96 -8.21 -6.12
CA CYS A 68 -25.36 -7.32 -5.14
C CYS A 68 -26.38 -6.25 -4.71
N GLU A 69 -26.23 -5.61 -3.57
CA GLU A 69 -27.04 -4.49 -3.08
C GLU A 69 -26.17 -3.26 -2.87
N SER A 70 -26.78 -2.07 -2.91
CA SER A 70 -26.05 -0.82 -2.60
C SER A 70 -25.40 -0.93 -1.21
N GLY A 71 -24.09 -0.65 -1.15
CA GLY A 71 -23.27 -0.81 0.05
C GLY A 71 -22.52 -2.16 0.14
N ASP A 72 -22.76 -3.10 -0.77
CA ASP A 72 -22.00 -4.36 -0.80
C ASP A 72 -20.52 -4.09 -1.10
N VAL A 73 -19.64 -4.67 -0.29
CA VAL A 73 -18.19 -4.54 -0.44
C VAL A 73 -17.65 -5.70 -1.28
N PHE A 74 -17.03 -5.38 -2.40
CA PHE A 74 -16.41 -6.37 -3.26
C PHE A 74 -15.06 -6.83 -2.70
N SER A 75 -14.92 -8.14 -2.53
CA SER A 75 -13.65 -8.77 -2.13
C SER A 75 -12.52 -8.55 -3.14
N ARG A 76 -12.87 -8.24 -4.39
CA ARG A 76 -12.00 -7.87 -5.52
C ARG A 76 -12.45 -6.57 -6.12
N LEU A 77 -11.52 -5.79 -6.66
CA LEU A 77 -11.88 -4.58 -7.37
C LEU A 77 -12.61 -4.94 -8.66
N ILE A 78 -13.69 -4.22 -8.95
CA ILE A 78 -14.37 -4.31 -10.23
C ILE A 78 -13.90 -3.14 -11.09
N LEU A 79 -13.37 -3.44 -12.27
CA LEU A 79 -13.02 -2.43 -13.27
C LEU A 79 -14.09 -2.41 -14.35
N MET A 80 -14.62 -1.21 -14.61
CA MET A 80 -15.52 -0.91 -15.70
C MET A 80 -14.85 0.03 -16.69
N ILE A 81 -14.97 -0.25 -17.98
CA ILE A 81 -14.60 0.72 -19.02
C ILE A 81 -15.81 1.65 -19.24
N GLU A 82 -15.65 2.94 -18.96
CA GLU A 82 -16.66 3.97 -19.17
C GLU A 82 -16.57 4.51 -20.61
N GLU A 83 -15.34 4.76 -21.09
CA GLU A 83 -15.07 5.23 -22.45
C GLU A 83 -13.79 4.59 -22.99
N GLY A 84 -13.74 4.30 -24.29
CA GLY A 84 -12.54 3.80 -24.96
C GLY A 84 -12.83 2.98 -26.20
N PRO A 85 -11.79 2.47 -26.89
CA PRO A 85 -11.93 1.55 -28.02
C PRO A 85 -12.73 0.30 -27.67
N GLU A 86 -13.34 -0.34 -28.67
CA GLU A 86 -14.04 -1.63 -28.52
C GLU A 86 -13.12 -2.82 -28.16
N ASN A 87 -11.82 -2.58 -28.04
CA ASN A 87 -10.83 -3.60 -27.64
C ASN A 87 -10.71 -3.72 -26.12
N ASP A 88 -10.26 -4.89 -25.66
CA ASP A 88 -10.04 -5.11 -24.23
C ASP A 88 -9.00 -4.13 -23.67
N LEU A 89 -9.19 -3.71 -22.42
CA LEU A 89 -8.23 -2.86 -21.73
C LEU A 89 -6.88 -3.60 -21.63
N PRO A 90 -5.78 -3.01 -22.12
CA PRO A 90 -4.46 -3.63 -22.01
C PRO A 90 -4.12 -3.98 -20.55
N ARG A 91 -3.49 -5.13 -20.31
CA ARG A 91 -3.17 -5.62 -18.96
C ARG A 91 -2.40 -4.62 -18.11
N ASP A 92 -1.45 -3.91 -18.73
CA ASP A 92 -0.63 -2.92 -18.03
C ASP A 92 -1.46 -1.70 -17.59
N MET A 93 -2.51 -1.34 -18.34
CA MET A 93 -3.46 -0.27 -18.00
C MET A 93 -4.44 -0.71 -16.90
N ASP A 94 -4.94 -1.95 -16.94
CA ASP A 94 -5.74 -2.54 -15.86
C ASP A 94 -4.96 -2.56 -14.55
N ALA A 95 -3.72 -3.08 -14.57
CA ALA A 95 -2.84 -3.14 -13.41
C ALA A 95 -2.50 -1.73 -12.88
N LEU A 96 -2.27 -0.77 -13.78
CA LEU A 96 -2.02 0.63 -13.43
C LEU A 96 -3.19 1.25 -12.67
N ALA A 97 -4.40 1.16 -13.23
CA ALA A 97 -5.60 1.73 -12.62
C ALA A 97 -5.88 1.09 -11.25
N ARG A 98 -5.79 -0.24 -11.14
CA ARG A 98 -5.95 -0.95 -9.86
C ARG A 98 -4.91 -0.52 -8.84
N ARG A 99 -3.65 -0.39 -9.24
CA ARG A 99 -2.59 0.08 -8.35
C ARG A 99 -2.89 1.49 -7.83
N ALA A 100 -3.30 2.39 -8.72
CA ALA A 100 -3.66 3.76 -8.34
C ALA A 100 -4.81 3.78 -7.34
N PHE A 101 -5.89 3.05 -7.64
CA PHE A 101 -7.03 2.91 -6.73
C PHE A 101 -6.60 2.39 -5.35
N LEU A 102 -5.78 1.34 -5.29
CA LEU A 102 -5.36 0.73 -4.02
C LEU A 102 -4.47 1.67 -3.18
N VAL A 103 -3.63 2.50 -3.81
CA VAL A 103 -2.85 3.53 -3.11
C VAL A 103 -3.80 4.54 -2.46
N LEU A 104 -4.76 5.07 -3.23
CA LEU A 104 -5.71 6.07 -2.75
C LEU A 104 -6.66 5.48 -1.70
N GLU A 105 -7.18 4.27 -1.92
CA GLU A 105 -7.99 3.51 -0.97
C GLU A 105 -7.31 3.47 0.39
N LYS A 106 -6.02 3.11 0.44
CA LYS A 106 -5.29 3.05 1.70
C LYS A 106 -5.04 4.42 2.31
N ALA A 107 -4.72 5.43 1.50
CA ALA A 107 -4.49 6.79 1.98
C ALA A 107 -5.75 7.37 2.63
N PHE A 108 -6.92 7.19 2.01
CA PHE A 108 -8.21 7.58 2.59
C PHE A 108 -8.58 6.74 3.82
N GLN A 109 -8.30 5.44 3.81
CA GLN A 109 -8.53 4.57 4.98
C GLN A 109 -7.76 5.06 6.21
N LEU A 110 -6.52 5.53 6.05
CA LEU A 110 -5.73 6.11 7.13
C LEU A 110 -6.28 7.44 7.66
N LYS A 111 -7.22 8.06 6.94
CA LYS A 111 -7.97 9.25 7.38
C LYS A 111 -9.39 8.93 7.86
N GLY A 112 -9.73 7.65 8.02
CA GLY A 112 -11.06 7.22 8.49
C GLY A 112 -12.15 7.23 7.42
N LEU A 113 -11.78 7.34 6.14
CA LEU A 113 -12.72 7.29 5.02
C LEU A 113 -12.53 6.02 4.21
N THR A 114 -13.56 5.62 3.46
CA THR A 114 -13.46 4.51 2.50
C THR A 114 -13.62 5.06 1.08
N LEU A 115 -12.70 4.70 0.19
CA LEU A 115 -12.84 4.99 -1.24
C LEU A 115 -13.74 3.91 -1.86
N GLY A 116 -14.99 4.26 -2.15
CA GLY A 116 -15.99 3.36 -2.70
C GLY A 116 -15.78 3.09 -4.18
N SER A 117 -15.60 4.15 -4.98
CA SER A 117 -15.27 4.04 -6.39
C SER A 117 -14.45 5.26 -6.87
N MET A 118 -13.72 5.12 -7.99
CA MET A 118 -13.02 6.23 -8.63
C MET A 118 -12.83 5.99 -10.13
N SER A 119 -13.01 7.03 -10.93
CA SER A 119 -12.71 7.02 -12.36
C SER A 119 -11.29 7.52 -12.64
N PHE A 120 -10.62 6.88 -13.59
CA PHE A 120 -9.27 7.20 -14.05
C PHE A 120 -9.27 7.30 -15.57
N GLU A 121 -8.54 8.27 -16.09
CA GLU A 121 -8.17 8.34 -17.51
C GLU A 121 -6.79 7.70 -17.72
N LEU A 122 -6.64 6.95 -18.82
CA LEU A 122 -5.48 6.14 -19.11
C LEU A 122 -5.03 6.38 -20.55
N GLY A 123 -3.72 6.50 -20.73
CA GLY A 123 -3.09 6.70 -22.03
C GLY A 123 -1.76 5.99 -22.14
N PHE A 124 -1.15 6.10 -23.32
CA PHE A 124 0.23 5.67 -23.54
C PHE A 124 1.13 6.88 -23.77
N HIS A 125 2.20 6.98 -22.99
CA HIS A 125 3.27 7.90 -23.30
C HIS A 125 4.19 7.26 -24.35
N GLN A 126 4.55 8.04 -25.38
CA GLN A 126 5.59 7.68 -26.33
C GLN A 126 6.94 8.10 -25.74
N GLY A 127 7.67 7.14 -25.14
CA GLY A 127 9.03 7.40 -24.67
C GLY A 127 10.01 7.68 -25.81
N GLU A 128 11.26 7.99 -25.47
CA GLU A 128 12.35 8.18 -26.46
C GLU A 128 12.60 6.93 -27.33
N ASP A 129 12.30 5.74 -26.78
CA ASP A 129 12.26 4.48 -27.51
C ASP A 129 10.86 4.25 -28.10
N LEU A 130 10.69 4.55 -29.39
CA LEU A 130 9.44 4.43 -30.15
C LEU A 130 8.82 3.02 -30.11
N ALA A 131 9.56 1.99 -29.70
CA ALA A 131 9.06 0.62 -29.56
C ALA A 131 8.38 0.32 -28.21
N LYS A 132 8.55 1.17 -27.18
CA LYS A 132 8.02 0.93 -25.83
C LYS A 132 6.99 1.99 -25.43
N LYS A 133 5.72 1.62 -25.52
CA LYS A 133 4.62 2.41 -24.95
C LYS A 133 4.51 2.13 -23.45
N VAL A 134 4.50 3.18 -22.63
CA VAL A 134 4.32 3.07 -21.17
C VAL A 134 2.91 3.52 -20.82
N ALA A 135 2.14 2.66 -20.15
CA ALA A 135 0.81 3.02 -19.66
C ALA A 135 0.94 4.09 -18.56
N MET A 136 0.13 5.14 -18.66
CA MET A 136 0.15 6.29 -17.75
C MET A 136 -1.26 6.69 -17.39
N LEU A 137 -1.46 7.14 -16.15
CA LEU A 137 -2.65 7.89 -15.79
C LEU A 137 -2.59 9.25 -16.47
N THR A 138 -3.66 9.56 -17.18
CA THR A 138 -3.91 10.85 -17.83
C THR A 138 -5.13 11.49 -17.18
N GLY A 139 -5.38 12.78 -17.39
CA GLY A 139 -6.56 13.46 -16.86
C GLY A 139 -6.49 13.85 -15.37
N THR A 140 -7.47 14.65 -14.95
CA THR A 140 -7.56 15.26 -13.62
C THR A 140 -8.05 14.27 -12.56
N LEU A 141 -7.42 14.27 -11.39
CA LEU A 141 -7.88 13.54 -10.21
C LEU A 141 -8.56 14.52 -9.25
N ASP A 142 -9.88 14.60 -9.28
CA ASP A 142 -10.65 15.52 -8.43
C ASP A 142 -11.71 14.79 -7.62
N TYR A 143 -12.41 15.55 -6.78
CA TYR A 143 -13.47 14.99 -5.93
C TYR A 143 -14.64 14.41 -6.76
N VAL A 144 -14.91 14.92 -7.97
CA VAL A 144 -15.99 14.44 -8.84
C VAL A 144 -15.67 13.06 -9.41
N SER A 145 -14.39 12.79 -9.63
CA SER A 145 -13.91 11.49 -10.09
C SER A 145 -14.04 10.38 -9.05
N MET A 146 -14.32 10.68 -7.77
CA MET A 146 -14.31 9.70 -6.69
C MET A 146 -15.61 9.66 -5.88
N GLU A 147 -15.86 8.51 -5.26
CA GLU A 147 -16.97 8.32 -4.33
C GLU A 147 -16.39 7.93 -2.97
N LEU A 148 -16.52 8.83 -2.00
CA LEU A 148 -16.03 8.64 -0.64
C LEU A 148 -17.16 8.21 0.29
N TRP A 149 -16.83 7.35 1.24
CA TRP A 149 -17.77 6.80 2.21
C TRP A 149 -17.28 7.07 3.63
N GLU A 150 -18.21 7.42 4.51
CA GLU A 150 -17.97 7.66 5.93
C GLU A 150 -19.02 6.90 6.75
N ASN A 151 -18.58 6.11 7.73
CA ASN A 151 -19.47 5.32 8.60
C ASN A 151 -20.50 4.45 7.82
N GLY A 152 -20.09 3.89 6.68
CA GLY A 152 -20.92 3.00 5.86
C GLY A 152 -21.96 3.73 5.00
N ARG A 153 -21.83 5.05 4.82
CA ARG A 153 -22.70 5.83 3.93
C ARG A 153 -21.86 6.63 2.92
N PRO A 154 -22.33 6.80 1.67
CA PRO A 154 -21.67 7.66 0.71
C PRO A 154 -21.75 9.12 1.18
N LEU A 155 -20.68 9.87 0.96
CA LEU A 155 -20.69 11.32 1.08
C LEU A 155 -21.44 11.90 -0.13
N GLU A 156 -22.49 12.66 0.15
CA GLU A 156 -23.36 13.22 -0.88
C GLU A 156 -22.59 14.14 -1.82
N HIS A 157 -22.75 13.90 -3.11
CA HIS A 157 -22.27 14.78 -4.17
C HIS A 157 -23.47 15.56 -4.70
N SER A 158 -23.34 16.88 -4.79
CA SER A 158 -24.29 17.69 -5.56
C SER A 158 -23.78 17.83 -7.00
N ASP A 159 -24.68 17.69 -7.97
CA ASP A 159 -24.41 18.04 -9.36
C ASP A 159 -24.09 19.54 -9.50
N ASP A 160 -24.65 20.37 -8.62
CA ASP A 160 -24.34 21.79 -8.54
C ASP A 160 -23.15 22.04 -7.61
N GLN A 161 -21.97 22.16 -8.22
CA GLN A 161 -20.71 22.45 -7.53
C GLN A 161 -20.67 23.83 -6.85
N SER A 162 -21.61 24.71 -7.16
CA SER A 162 -21.71 26.03 -6.53
C SER A 162 -22.35 25.98 -5.14
N THR A 163 -23.00 24.87 -4.79
CA THR A 163 -23.63 24.66 -3.48
C THR A 163 -22.60 24.72 -2.35
N GLU A 164 -23.03 25.24 -1.19
CA GLU A 164 -22.18 25.34 0.00
C GLU A 164 -21.66 23.98 0.45
N ASP A 165 -22.52 22.95 0.40
CA ASP A 165 -22.16 21.57 0.76
C ASP A 165 -21.06 21.01 -0.15
N SER A 166 -21.14 21.23 -1.46
CA SER A 166 -20.10 20.79 -2.41
C SER A 166 -18.77 21.49 -2.16
N GLN A 167 -18.78 22.79 -1.89
CA GLN A 167 -17.57 23.55 -1.59
C GLN A 167 -16.92 23.10 -0.27
N ASN A 168 -17.74 22.78 0.73
CA ASN A 168 -17.26 22.25 2.00
C ASN A 168 -16.64 20.86 1.83
N LEU A 169 -17.25 19.99 1.03
CA LEU A 169 -16.68 18.68 0.71
C LEU A 169 -15.36 18.81 -0.07
N GLN A 170 -15.29 19.69 -1.07
CA GLN A 170 -14.06 19.99 -1.82
C GLN A 170 -12.91 20.42 -0.90
N ARG A 171 -13.17 21.37 0.01
CA ARG A 171 -12.18 21.84 1.00
C ARG A 171 -11.73 20.68 1.89
N ARG A 172 -12.68 19.90 2.40
CA ARG A 172 -12.39 18.73 3.24
C ARG A 172 -11.48 17.74 2.52
N VAL A 173 -11.75 17.41 1.25
CA VAL A 173 -10.91 16.52 0.45
C VAL A 173 -9.52 17.12 0.21
N CYS A 174 -9.43 18.41 -0.08
CA CYS A 174 -8.15 19.11 -0.23
C CYS A 174 -7.30 19.06 1.06
N ASP A 175 -7.90 19.33 2.21
CA ASP A 175 -7.22 19.28 3.52
C ASP A 175 -6.74 17.86 3.86
N LEU A 176 -7.57 16.85 3.55
CA LEU A 176 -7.22 15.45 3.75
C LEU A 176 -6.03 15.04 2.88
N THR A 177 -6.10 15.33 1.57
CA THR A 177 -5.07 14.94 0.59
C THR A 177 -3.74 15.65 0.84
N ALA A 178 -3.76 16.88 1.39
CA ALA A 178 -2.54 17.60 1.77
C ALA A 178 -1.72 16.86 2.85
N SER A 179 -2.35 15.97 3.62
CA SER A 179 -1.73 15.20 4.70
C SER A 179 -1.38 13.75 4.33
N PHE A 180 -1.44 13.39 3.04
CA PHE A 180 -1.09 12.05 2.55
C PHE A 180 0.42 11.81 2.49
N LEU A 181 1.21 12.87 2.34
CA LEU A 181 2.65 12.84 2.34
C LEU A 181 3.21 13.57 3.58
N PRO A 182 4.42 13.20 4.04
CA PRO A 182 5.30 12.15 3.52
C PRO A 182 4.80 10.73 3.85
N LEU A 183 5.21 9.75 3.04
CA LEU A 183 5.00 8.33 3.40
C LEU A 183 5.82 7.98 4.65
N PRO A 184 5.32 7.06 5.50
CA PRO A 184 6.06 6.65 6.69
C PRO A 184 7.33 5.90 6.30
N LYS A 185 8.45 6.28 6.92
CA LYS A 185 9.68 5.47 6.90
C LYS A 185 9.50 4.28 7.82
N GLN A 186 9.75 3.09 7.30
CA GLN A 186 9.57 1.84 8.01
C GLN A 186 10.80 0.95 7.88
N THR A 187 11.01 0.07 8.86
CA THR A 187 12.16 -0.83 8.89
C THR A 187 11.75 -2.26 9.22
N LEU A 188 12.24 -3.21 8.43
CA LEU A 188 12.26 -4.62 8.79
C LEU A 188 13.62 -4.94 9.41
N ILE A 189 13.64 -5.33 10.69
CA ILE A 189 14.88 -5.72 11.37
C ILE A 189 14.98 -7.24 11.36
N VAL A 190 16.00 -7.79 10.70
CA VAL A 190 16.30 -9.23 10.72
C VAL A 190 17.43 -9.47 11.72
N TRP A 191 17.09 -10.01 12.88
CA TRP A 191 18.01 -10.21 14.00
C TRP A 191 18.37 -11.67 14.13
N ARG A 192 19.67 -12.01 14.05
CA ARG A 192 20.18 -13.35 14.35
C ARG A 192 21.03 -13.44 15.61
N GLY A 193 21.05 -14.61 16.23
CA GLY A 193 21.87 -14.88 17.42
C GLY A 193 23.35 -15.16 17.12
N SER A 194 23.69 -15.52 15.88
CA SER A 194 25.02 -16.01 15.47
C SER A 194 25.23 -15.83 13.97
N ASP A 195 26.46 -15.48 13.53
CA ASP A 195 26.81 -15.37 12.11
C ASP A 195 26.78 -16.70 11.32
N LYS A 196 26.63 -17.82 12.04
CA LYS A 196 26.40 -19.14 11.45
C LYS A 196 24.99 -19.28 10.89
N ASP A 197 24.03 -18.52 11.43
CA ASP A 197 22.65 -18.48 10.96
C ASP A 197 22.60 -17.55 9.73
N LYS A 198 22.71 -18.13 8.54
CA LYS A 198 22.79 -17.37 7.27
C LYS A 198 21.44 -16.71 6.95
N LEU A 199 21.49 -15.47 6.49
CA LEU A 199 20.29 -14.67 6.21
C LEU A 199 19.90 -14.69 4.73
N ASP A 200 20.59 -15.47 3.90
CA ASP A 200 20.40 -15.52 2.44
C ASP A 200 18.94 -15.72 2.03
N ALA A 201 18.19 -16.56 2.78
CA ALA A 201 16.76 -16.79 2.51
C ALA A 201 15.89 -15.54 2.77
N PHE A 202 16.27 -14.68 3.73
CA PHE A 202 15.60 -13.41 4.00
C PHE A 202 15.97 -12.37 2.95
N SER A 203 17.25 -12.28 2.58
CA SER A 203 17.71 -11.36 1.52
C SER A 203 17.07 -11.72 0.17
N GLN A 204 17.01 -13.01 -0.16
CA GLN A 204 16.33 -13.48 -1.38
C GLN A 204 14.83 -13.19 -1.36
N ALA A 205 14.15 -13.41 -0.23
CA ALA A 205 12.74 -13.07 -0.09
C ALA A 205 12.51 -11.57 -0.18
N TRP A 206 13.38 -10.77 0.44
CA TRP A 206 13.36 -9.31 0.35
C TRP A 206 13.44 -8.87 -1.12
N ASP A 207 14.43 -9.38 -1.86
CA ASP A 207 14.64 -9.09 -3.28
C ASP A 207 13.49 -9.56 -4.17
N GLU A 208 12.88 -10.71 -3.87
CA GLU A 208 11.71 -11.21 -4.61
C GLU A 208 10.50 -10.27 -4.47
N PHE A 209 10.29 -9.71 -3.28
CA PHE A 209 9.23 -8.74 -3.06
C PHE A 209 9.61 -7.35 -3.59
N GLY A 210 10.88 -7.08 -3.80
CA GLY A 210 11.41 -5.74 -3.72
C GLY A 210 11.22 -4.71 -4.82
N PRO A 211 11.35 -5.05 -6.11
CA PRO A 211 11.49 -4.07 -7.18
C PRO A 211 10.35 -3.04 -7.27
N SER A 212 9.19 -3.34 -6.68
CA SER A 212 7.98 -2.50 -6.70
C SER A 212 7.39 -2.16 -5.31
N LEU A 213 7.93 -2.72 -4.22
CA LEU A 213 7.30 -2.67 -2.88
C LEU A 213 8.05 -1.82 -1.83
N TRP A 214 9.34 -1.54 -2.01
CA TRP A 214 10.19 -0.97 -0.95
C TRP A 214 10.14 0.55 -0.78
N LEU A 215 9.18 1.26 -1.36
CA LEU A 215 9.09 2.71 -1.21
C LEU A 215 8.97 3.06 0.28
N ASN A 216 10.02 3.66 0.83
CA ASN A 216 10.21 4.01 2.24
C ASN A 216 10.23 2.82 3.23
N VAL A 217 10.59 1.61 2.79
CA VAL A 217 10.84 0.47 3.67
C VAL A 217 12.26 -0.03 3.49
N THR A 218 13.00 -0.16 4.60
CA THR A 218 14.39 -0.66 4.59
C THR A 218 14.49 -1.97 5.36
N MET A 219 15.39 -2.86 4.93
CA MET A 219 15.76 -4.04 5.72
C MET A 219 17.10 -3.78 6.42
N PHE A 220 17.16 -4.07 7.71
CA PHE A 220 18.35 -3.93 8.52
C PHE A 220 18.70 -5.27 9.17
N GLU A 221 19.87 -5.80 8.85
CA GLU A 221 20.39 -7.03 9.44
C GLU A 221 21.16 -6.73 10.72
N HIS A 222 20.95 -7.53 11.76
CA HIS A 222 21.65 -7.38 13.02
C HIS A 222 22.03 -8.74 13.63
N THR A 223 23.21 -8.80 14.24
CA THR A 223 23.71 -10.01 14.90
C THR A 223 24.08 -9.70 16.34
N ARG A 224 23.37 -10.33 17.28
CA ARG A 224 23.68 -10.28 18.72
C ARG A 224 22.99 -11.42 19.43
N SER A 225 23.72 -12.12 20.30
CA SER A 225 23.16 -13.19 21.14
C SER A 225 22.58 -12.63 22.44
N MET A 226 21.28 -12.83 22.68
CA MET A 226 20.65 -12.50 23.96
C MET A 226 21.05 -13.43 25.11
N HIS A 227 21.65 -14.59 24.81
CA HIS A 227 22.18 -15.50 25.84
C HIS A 227 23.59 -15.12 26.29
N LYS A 228 24.45 -14.73 25.35
CA LYS A 228 25.87 -14.43 25.63
C LYS A 228 26.11 -12.98 26.02
N GLU A 229 25.32 -12.07 25.46
CA GLU A 229 25.51 -10.62 25.59
C GLU A 229 24.16 -9.91 25.87
N PRO A 230 23.43 -10.30 26.94
CA PRO A 230 22.07 -9.81 27.19
C PRO A 230 22.02 -8.28 27.35
N ALA A 231 22.94 -7.69 28.11
CA ALA A 231 22.95 -6.24 28.35
C ALA A 231 23.16 -5.44 27.06
N GLN A 232 24.09 -5.86 26.21
CA GLN A 232 24.33 -5.24 24.90
C GLN A 232 23.15 -5.48 23.96
N GLY A 233 22.54 -6.67 23.99
CA GLY A 233 21.33 -6.96 23.22
C GLY A 233 20.17 -6.03 23.57
N TYR A 234 19.94 -5.73 24.85
CA TYR A 234 18.93 -4.74 25.24
C TYR A 234 19.26 -3.33 24.73
N ALA A 235 20.53 -2.92 24.82
CA ALA A 235 20.94 -1.62 24.28
C ALA A 235 20.76 -1.55 22.75
N ASP A 236 21.08 -2.63 22.04
CA ASP A 236 20.87 -2.75 20.60
C ASP A 236 19.37 -2.70 20.25
N LEU A 237 18.50 -3.37 21.02
CA LEU A 237 17.05 -3.32 20.82
C LEU A 237 16.51 -1.89 20.90
N ILE A 238 16.87 -1.16 21.96
CA ILE A 238 16.45 0.23 22.15
C ILE A 238 16.95 1.09 20.99
N ARG A 239 18.23 0.95 20.62
CA ARG A 239 18.83 1.71 19.52
C ARG A 239 18.14 1.44 18.18
N LEU A 240 17.88 0.18 17.85
CA LEU A 240 17.28 -0.20 16.57
C LEU A 240 15.81 0.21 16.49
N VAL A 241 15.04 0.01 17.56
CA VAL A 241 13.61 0.35 17.56
C VAL A 241 13.41 1.87 17.60
N HIS A 242 14.10 2.60 18.48
CA HIS A 242 13.87 4.03 18.65
C HIS A 242 14.68 4.89 17.69
N ASN A 243 15.99 4.65 17.55
CA ASN A 243 16.86 5.56 16.80
C ASN A 243 16.87 5.23 15.30
N GLN A 244 16.85 3.94 14.95
CA GLN A 244 16.91 3.52 13.54
C GLN A 244 15.52 3.50 12.89
N ALA A 245 14.51 2.96 13.58
CA ALA A 245 13.18 2.77 13.02
C ALA A 245 12.11 3.76 13.50
N ASN A 246 12.41 4.56 14.54
CA ASN A 246 11.45 5.46 15.18
C ASN A 246 10.11 4.78 15.53
N GLY A 247 10.16 3.54 16.02
CA GLY A 247 9.00 2.72 16.37
C GLY A 247 8.26 2.08 15.19
N ASN A 248 8.52 2.49 13.94
CA ASN A 248 7.86 1.98 12.75
C ASN A 248 8.59 0.76 12.17
N CYS A 249 8.70 -0.31 12.96
CA CYS A 249 9.36 -1.54 12.53
C CYS A 249 8.64 -2.82 12.90
N VAL A 250 9.07 -3.90 12.25
CA VAL A 250 8.82 -5.28 12.65
C VAL A 250 10.15 -5.97 12.81
N ILE A 251 10.31 -6.80 13.84
CA ILE A 251 11.53 -7.57 14.07
C ILE A 251 11.27 -9.03 13.68
N ILE A 252 12.17 -9.59 12.89
CA ILE A 252 12.28 -11.04 12.66
C ILE A 252 13.48 -11.56 13.43
N ALA A 253 13.24 -12.37 14.46
CA ALA A 253 14.27 -13.11 15.18
C ALA A 253 14.55 -14.44 14.49
N TYR A 254 15.79 -14.67 14.05
CA TYR A 254 16.24 -15.90 13.41
C TYR A 254 17.30 -16.57 14.27
N VAL A 255 16.96 -17.65 14.95
CA VAL A 255 17.88 -18.34 15.86
C VAL A 255 17.59 -19.84 15.88
N GLY A 256 18.66 -20.64 15.94
CA GLY A 256 18.56 -22.09 16.13
C GLY A 256 18.60 -22.50 17.60
N MET A 257 18.38 -23.79 17.85
CA MET A 257 18.41 -24.40 19.18
C MET A 257 17.36 -23.77 20.10
N SER A 258 17.70 -23.57 21.39
CA SER A 258 16.83 -22.90 22.35
C SER A 258 16.74 -21.39 22.08
N ASN A 259 15.61 -20.96 21.53
CA ASN A 259 15.32 -19.57 21.19
C ASN A 259 15.16 -18.69 22.45
N GLY A 260 16.24 -18.02 22.85
CA GLY A 260 16.17 -16.93 23.83
C GLY A 260 16.00 -15.56 23.19
N LEU A 261 16.27 -15.42 21.88
CA LEU A 261 16.26 -14.13 21.21
C LEU A 261 14.84 -13.59 21.03
N GLY A 262 13.97 -14.36 20.37
CA GLY A 262 12.59 -13.97 20.08
C GLY A 262 11.79 -13.62 21.33
N PRO A 263 11.73 -14.51 22.34
CA PRO A 263 10.99 -14.23 23.57
C PRO A 263 11.51 -13.00 24.33
N THR A 264 12.84 -12.84 24.42
CA THR A 264 13.44 -11.67 25.09
C THR A 264 13.12 -10.37 24.36
N LEU A 265 13.20 -10.36 23.02
CA LEU A 265 12.81 -9.18 22.24
C LEU A 265 11.32 -8.86 22.45
N ALA A 266 10.44 -9.85 22.29
CA ALA A 266 8.99 -9.68 22.40
C ALA A 266 8.53 -9.23 23.79
N ALA A 267 9.21 -9.66 24.85
CA ALA A 267 8.91 -9.25 26.22
C ALA A 267 9.35 -7.80 26.54
N ASN A 268 10.23 -7.21 25.72
CA ASN A 268 10.87 -5.92 26.01
C ASN A 268 10.65 -4.87 24.92
N THR A 269 9.68 -5.08 24.04
CA THR A 269 9.33 -4.10 23.01
C THR A 269 7.84 -4.10 22.72
N HIS A 270 7.36 -2.96 22.22
CA HIS A 270 5.98 -2.80 21.76
C HIS A 270 5.83 -3.10 20.26
N VAL A 271 6.94 -3.21 19.53
CA VAL A 271 6.89 -3.51 18.10
C VAL A 271 6.67 -5.00 17.86
N PRO A 272 6.00 -5.41 16.77
CA PRO A 272 5.75 -6.82 16.51
C PRO A 272 7.05 -7.61 16.34
N VAL A 273 7.14 -8.77 17.00
CA VAL A 273 8.26 -9.71 16.88
C VAL A 273 7.77 -11.02 16.28
N ILE A 274 8.37 -11.39 15.15
CA ILE A 274 8.19 -12.67 14.49
C ILE A 274 9.46 -13.49 14.74
N THR A 275 9.35 -14.76 15.05
CA THR A 275 10.49 -15.67 15.13
C THR A 275 10.44 -16.72 14.05
N VAL A 276 11.62 -17.04 13.52
CA VAL A 276 11.86 -18.09 12.55
C VAL A 276 12.92 -19.03 13.16
N PRO A 277 12.55 -20.24 13.61
CA PRO A 277 13.51 -21.16 14.21
C PRO A 277 14.46 -21.73 13.15
N ALA A 278 15.75 -21.38 13.21
CA ALA A 278 16.72 -21.68 12.16
C ALA A 278 17.02 -23.17 11.98
N SER A 279 16.84 -23.95 13.05
CA SER A 279 17.17 -25.38 13.11
C SER A 279 15.98 -26.30 12.97
N PHE A 280 14.75 -25.78 12.80
CA PHE A 280 13.52 -26.58 12.84
C PHE A 280 13.53 -27.78 11.90
N ASP A 281 14.03 -27.62 10.67
CA ASP A 281 14.06 -28.70 9.69
C ASP A 281 14.93 -29.90 10.13
N LYS A 282 15.96 -29.64 10.95
CA LYS A 282 16.89 -30.67 11.47
C LYS A 282 16.51 -31.13 12.88
N PHE A 283 16.00 -30.22 13.70
CA PHE A 283 15.65 -30.41 15.10
C PHE A 283 14.26 -29.83 15.35
N PRO A 284 13.19 -30.58 15.01
CA PRO A 284 11.83 -30.06 15.11
C PRO A 284 11.43 -29.63 16.52
N ASP A 285 12.00 -30.26 17.55
CA ASP A 285 11.72 -29.94 18.96
C ASP A 285 12.12 -28.51 19.34
N ASP A 286 13.08 -27.90 18.63
CA ASP A 286 13.52 -26.52 18.88
C ASP A 286 12.37 -25.52 18.72
N VAL A 287 11.33 -25.84 17.93
CA VAL A 287 10.15 -24.98 17.73
C VAL A 287 9.43 -24.66 19.02
N TRP A 288 9.46 -25.57 20.00
CA TRP A 288 8.76 -25.38 21.27
C TRP A 288 9.31 -24.19 22.07
N SER A 289 10.59 -23.87 21.89
CA SER A 289 11.20 -22.67 22.49
C SER A 289 10.68 -21.35 21.90
N SER A 290 10.00 -21.42 20.74
CA SER A 290 9.37 -20.28 20.07
C SER A 290 7.85 -20.22 20.28
N LEU A 291 7.20 -21.38 20.47
CA LEU A 291 5.75 -21.49 20.62
C LEU A 291 5.27 -21.29 22.06
N ARG A 292 5.99 -21.83 23.05
CA ARG A 292 5.60 -21.80 24.46
C ARG A 292 6.44 -20.78 25.22
N VAL A 293 6.00 -19.53 25.14
CA VAL A 293 6.60 -18.40 25.87
C VAL A 293 5.79 -18.05 27.14
N PRO A 294 6.37 -17.32 28.12
CA PRO A 294 5.63 -16.85 29.29
C PRO A 294 4.41 -15.98 28.94
N SER A 295 3.53 -15.76 29.92
CA SER A 295 2.42 -14.81 29.79
C SER A 295 2.92 -13.41 29.42
N ASP A 296 2.08 -12.65 28.72
CA ASP A 296 2.36 -11.28 28.28
C ASP A 296 3.58 -11.11 27.35
N VAL A 297 3.96 -12.18 26.64
CA VAL A 297 5.00 -12.17 25.60
C VAL A 297 4.37 -12.49 24.24
N PRO A 298 3.99 -11.48 23.42
CA PRO A 298 3.25 -11.69 22.18
C PRO A 298 4.16 -12.06 21.00
N LEU A 299 4.82 -13.23 21.09
CA LEU A 299 5.72 -13.73 20.04
C LEU A 299 4.95 -14.47 18.94
N MET A 300 5.13 -14.05 17.69
CA MET A 300 4.59 -14.78 16.52
C MET A 300 5.63 -15.77 16.00
N THR A 301 5.25 -17.01 15.68
CA THR A 301 6.18 -18.00 15.09
C THR A 301 5.80 -18.31 13.65
N ILE A 302 6.75 -18.14 12.72
CA ILE A 302 6.61 -18.50 11.31
C ILE A 302 7.83 -19.34 10.91
N LEU A 303 7.60 -20.53 10.36
CA LEU A 303 8.70 -21.45 10.05
C LEU A 303 9.46 -21.10 8.77
N ASN A 304 8.75 -20.57 7.76
CA ASN A 304 9.34 -20.28 6.46
C ASN A 304 9.86 -18.81 6.41
N PRO A 305 11.15 -18.57 6.13
CA PRO A 305 11.75 -17.23 6.08
C PRO A 305 11.02 -16.27 5.13
N ARG A 306 10.66 -16.73 3.92
CA ARG A 306 9.94 -15.92 2.94
C ARG A 306 8.57 -15.48 3.44
N ASN A 307 7.83 -16.38 4.09
CA ASN A 307 6.54 -16.05 4.70
C ASN A 307 6.71 -15.11 5.91
N ALA A 308 7.81 -15.20 6.65
CA ALA A 308 8.08 -14.26 7.75
C ALA A 308 8.32 -12.84 7.22
N VAL A 309 9.08 -12.69 6.12
CA VAL A 309 9.23 -11.41 5.42
C VAL A 309 7.87 -10.90 4.93
N LEU A 310 7.09 -11.75 4.27
CA LEU A 310 5.76 -11.37 3.77
C LEU A 310 4.81 -10.93 4.90
N ALA A 311 4.80 -11.65 6.03
CA ALA A 311 3.99 -11.30 7.18
C ALA A 311 4.43 -9.96 7.80
N ALA A 312 5.73 -9.72 7.91
CA ALA A 312 6.24 -8.44 8.37
C ALA A 312 5.84 -7.29 7.43
N LEU A 313 5.93 -7.51 6.10
CA LEU A 313 5.46 -6.53 5.11
C LEU A 313 3.95 -6.29 5.21
N GLN A 314 3.13 -7.32 5.46
CA GLN A 314 1.69 -7.15 5.67
C GLN A 314 1.36 -6.31 6.91
N ILE A 315 2.13 -6.47 7.99
CA ILE A 315 2.00 -5.63 9.20
C ILE A 315 2.36 -4.18 8.87
N LEU A 316 3.49 -3.95 8.19
CA LEU A 316 3.93 -2.60 7.81
C LEU A 316 2.96 -1.93 6.82
N ALA A 317 2.34 -2.72 5.93
CA ALA A 317 1.34 -2.27 4.96
C ALA A 317 0.10 -1.65 5.62
N ALA A 318 -0.17 -1.97 6.88
CA ALA A 318 -1.28 -1.39 7.63
C ALA A 318 -1.24 0.14 7.67
N ASN A 319 -0.04 0.75 7.59
CA ASN A 319 0.16 2.20 7.62
C ASN A 319 0.87 2.75 6.37
N ASN A 320 1.18 1.93 5.37
CA ASN A 320 1.94 2.36 4.18
C ASN A 320 1.12 2.11 2.90
N PRO A 321 0.57 3.18 2.28
CA PRO A 321 -0.21 3.08 1.05
C PRO A 321 0.49 2.39 -0.13
N ALA A 322 1.79 2.64 -0.33
CA ALA A 322 2.56 2.02 -1.41
C ALA A 322 2.69 0.51 -1.20
N LEU A 323 3.10 0.12 0.02
CA LEU A 323 3.28 -1.28 0.40
C LEU A 323 1.95 -2.05 0.37
N TYR A 324 0.88 -1.44 0.88
CA TYR A 324 -0.48 -1.99 0.80
C TYR A 324 -0.88 -2.26 -0.65
N ALA A 325 -0.75 -1.27 -1.53
CA ALA A 325 -1.19 -1.39 -2.90
C ALA A 325 -0.47 -2.52 -3.63
N ALA A 326 0.84 -2.61 -3.48
CA ALA A 326 1.62 -3.63 -4.19
C ALA A 326 1.42 -5.05 -3.61
N LEU A 327 1.16 -5.22 -2.31
CA LEU A 327 0.76 -6.52 -1.75
C LEU A 327 -0.64 -6.92 -2.20
N ARG A 328 -1.57 -5.96 -2.24
CA ARG A 328 -2.96 -6.19 -2.61
C ARG A 328 -3.12 -6.46 -4.10
N LEU A 329 -2.34 -5.80 -4.96
CA LEU A 329 -2.34 -6.03 -6.41
C LEU A 329 -1.97 -7.48 -6.78
N LYS A 330 -0.96 -8.07 -6.12
CA LYS A 330 -0.62 -9.50 -6.27
C LYS A 330 -1.78 -10.44 -5.89
N LEU A 331 -2.68 -10.01 -5.02
CA LEU A 331 -3.89 -10.75 -4.75
C LEU A 331 -4.87 -10.57 -5.92
N GLU A 332 -5.08 -9.34 -6.39
CA GLU A 332 -6.03 -9.04 -7.48
C GLU A 332 -5.70 -9.80 -8.77
N GLU A 333 -4.42 -10.01 -9.09
CA GLU A 333 -3.96 -10.76 -10.27
C GLU A 333 -4.40 -12.23 -10.31
N ARG A 334 -4.83 -12.81 -9.18
CA ARG A 334 -5.17 -14.24 -9.11
C ARG A 334 -6.50 -14.60 -9.79
N LEU A 335 -7.42 -13.64 -10.00
CA LEU A 335 -8.69 -13.81 -10.72
C LEU A 335 -9.10 -12.46 -11.35
N ILE A 336 -9.32 -12.41 -12.67
CA ILE A 336 -9.67 -11.17 -13.39
C ILE A 336 -11.19 -10.96 -13.37
N ASN A 337 -11.65 -9.86 -12.76
CA ASN A 337 -13.02 -9.36 -12.81
C ASN A 337 -13.06 -8.04 -13.59
N THR A 338 -13.33 -8.10 -14.90
CA THR A 338 -13.46 -6.92 -15.78
C THR A 338 -14.84 -6.92 -16.42
N ALA A 339 -15.52 -5.76 -16.43
CA ALA A 339 -16.84 -5.58 -17.01
C ALA A 339 -16.86 -4.37 -17.97
N ARG A 340 -17.82 -4.30 -18.88
CA ARG A 340 -18.02 -3.17 -19.80
C ARG A 340 -19.46 -2.68 -19.75
N LEU A 341 -19.66 -1.37 -19.78
CA LEU A 341 -20.97 -0.77 -20.04
C LEU A 341 -21.30 -0.98 -21.53
N SER A 342 -22.46 -1.58 -21.80
CA SER A 342 -22.99 -1.81 -23.15
C SER A 342 -23.58 -0.56 -23.77
#